data_AF-G3CAG6-F1
#
_entry.id   AF-G3CAG6-F1
#
_cell.length_a   1.000
_cell.length_b   1.000
_cell.length_c   1.000
_cell.angle_alpha   90.00
_cell.angle_beta   90.00
_cell.angle_gamma   90.00
#
_symmetry.space_group_name_H-M   'P 1'
#
loop_
_entity.id
_entity.type
_entity.pdbx_description
1 polymer ?
#
loop_
_entity_poly.entity_id
_entity_poly.type
_entity_poly.pdbx_seq_one_letter_code
_entity_poly.pdbx_strand_id
1 'polypeptide(L)'
;MNTGITIDLTNLSEDELLDLYSMYKSANIAHQLWCRRHENIPEHFSIIFVTLLERIKRVTEKNSEGVKTPDVDLDALIDTIYIGCRSMFCENPDLKNNYTLQNCLRKANYHNEARVIDNILQEKKFTDSIMKDESFFSLVKLVSNKSIAHQESLSGKKREKIDYRYKFLNDNSNICEFQYYIFRCHRIYENIVKEYGDTLLNELKIKNNDI
;
A
#
# COMPACT_ATOMS: atom_id res chain seq x y z
N MET A 1 -0.22 24.80 -16.05
CA MET A 1 1.20 24.51 -16.37
C MET A 1 1.65 23.42 -15.43
N ASN A 2 1.88 22.20 -15.96
CA ASN A 2 2.34 21.06 -15.18
C ASN A 2 3.86 21.02 -15.36
N THR A 3 4.61 21.71 -14.49
CA THR A 3 6.07 21.59 -14.46
C THR A 3 6.39 20.20 -13.95
N GLY A 4 6.63 19.24 -14.85
CA GLY A 4 6.95 17.84 -14.54
C GLY A 4 8.27 17.63 -13.79
N ILE A 5 8.63 18.54 -12.90
CA ILE A 5 9.73 18.41 -11.94
C ILE A 5 9.16 17.64 -10.75
N THR A 6 9.34 16.33 -10.76
CA THR A 6 9.17 15.51 -9.57
C THR A 6 10.31 15.88 -8.62
N ILE A 7 10.03 16.68 -7.60
CA ILE A 7 11.02 17.00 -6.56
C ILE A 7 11.31 15.69 -5.82
N ASP A 8 12.57 15.27 -5.82
CA ASP A 8 13.00 14.13 -5.01
C ASP A 8 13.09 14.52 -3.55
N LEU A 9 12.06 14.15 -2.79
CA LEU A 9 11.91 14.57 -1.40
C LEU A 9 12.98 13.97 -0.46
N THR A 10 13.66 12.88 -0.85
CA THR A 10 14.66 12.22 0.01
C THR A 10 15.95 13.04 0.15
N ASN A 11 16.22 13.94 -0.79
CA ASN A 11 17.42 14.78 -0.80
C ASN A 11 17.22 16.12 -0.07
N LEU A 12 15.99 16.43 0.33
CA LEU A 12 15.67 17.67 1.03
C LEU A 12 16.01 17.56 2.52
N SER A 13 16.48 18.66 3.08
CA SER A 13 16.65 18.84 4.53
C SER A 13 15.30 18.83 5.26
N GLU A 14 15.31 18.65 6.59
CA GLU A 14 14.08 18.68 7.40
C GLU A 14 13.37 20.03 7.30
N ASP A 15 14.13 21.14 7.29
CA ASP A 15 13.57 22.49 7.15
C ASP A 15 12.89 22.70 5.80
N GLU A 16 13.54 22.29 4.70
CA GLU A 16 12.93 22.34 3.35
C GLU A 16 11.67 21.48 3.26
N LEU A 17 11.65 20.31 3.91
CA LEU A 17 10.47 19.45 3.96
C LEU A 17 9.35 20.08 4.80
N LEU A 18 9.66 20.75 5.91
CA LEU A 18 8.69 21.46 6.74
C LEU A 18 8.07 22.65 6.00
N ASP A 19 8.89 23.40 5.26
CA ASP A 19 8.43 24.49 4.41
C ASP A 19 7.46 23.98 3.34
N LEU A 20 7.85 22.94 2.60
CA LEU A 20 6.97 22.32 1.61
C LEU A 20 5.71 21.74 2.26
N TYR A 21 5.82 21.11 3.43
CA TYR A 21 4.67 20.57 4.14
C TYR A 21 3.70 21.68 4.58
N SER A 22 4.22 22.83 5.01
CA SER A 22 3.42 24.00 5.38
C SER A 22 2.57 24.50 4.21
N MET A 23 3.08 24.42 2.98
CA MET A 23 2.41 24.87 1.76
C MET A 23 1.40 23.84 1.23
N TYR A 24 1.76 22.56 1.22
CA TYR A 24 1.01 21.54 0.46
C TYR A 24 0.26 20.53 1.32
N LYS A 25 0.60 20.37 2.59
CA LYS A 25 -0.03 19.39 3.51
C LYS A 25 -0.15 17.98 2.92
N SER A 26 0.85 17.56 2.14
CA SER A 26 0.86 16.29 1.44
C SER A 26 1.31 15.14 2.36
N ALA A 27 0.64 14.00 2.28
CA ALA A 27 1.01 12.78 3.01
C ALA A 27 2.42 12.29 2.67
N ASN A 28 2.87 12.48 1.42
CA ASN A 28 4.19 12.08 0.98
C ASN A 28 5.29 12.91 1.66
N ILE A 29 5.08 14.23 1.80
CA ILE A 29 6.03 15.09 2.49
C ILE A 29 6.03 14.76 3.99
N ALA A 30 4.84 14.55 4.57
CA ALA A 30 4.69 14.15 5.96
C ALA A 30 5.37 12.81 6.25
N HIS A 31 5.30 11.84 5.33
CA HIS A 31 6.02 10.57 5.40
C HIS A 31 7.53 10.76 5.42
N GLN A 32 8.08 11.66 4.59
CA GLN A 32 9.53 11.93 4.61
C GLN A 32 9.97 12.55 5.94
N LEU A 33 9.21 13.52 6.46
CA LEU A 33 9.44 14.08 7.80
C LEU A 33 9.40 12.97 8.88
N TRP A 34 8.48 12.02 8.74
CA TRP A 34 8.36 10.89 9.64
C TRP A 34 9.57 9.95 9.57
N CYS A 35 10.06 9.63 8.38
CA CYS A 35 11.27 8.82 8.17
C CYS A 35 12.53 9.42 8.81
N ARG A 36 12.65 10.76 8.86
CA ARG A 36 13.83 11.42 9.46
C ARG A 36 13.96 11.18 10.96
N ARG A 37 12.83 10.99 11.66
CA ARG A 37 12.81 10.87 13.13
C ARG A 37 12.53 9.47 13.64
N HIS A 38 12.05 8.57 12.79
CA HIS A 38 11.84 7.17 13.13
C HIS A 38 12.81 6.28 12.38
N GLU A 39 13.77 5.73 13.11
CA GLU A 39 14.78 4.83 12.54
C GLU A 39 14.14 3.62 11.84
N ASN A 40 14.76 3.19 10.73
CA ASN A 40 14.39 1.98 10.00
C ASN A 40 12.97 2.01 9.38
N ILE A 41 12.42 3.19 9.07
CA ILE A 41 11.26 3.36 8.19
C ILE A 41 11.78 3.71 6.78
N PRO A 42 11.45 2.93 5.72
CA PRO A 42 11.94 3.20 4.37
C PRO A 42 11.41 4.51 3.79
N GLU A 43 12.32 5.37 3.36
CA GLU A 43 12.01 6.64 2.68
C GLU A 43 11.24 6.40 1.36
N HIS A 44 11.48 5.27 0.68
CA HIS A 44 10.83 4.93 -0.59
C HIS A 44 9.42 4.34 -0.46
N PHE A 45 8.87 4.21 0.75
CA PHE A 45 7.54 3.62 0.95
C PHE A 45 6.44 4.33 0.13
N SER A 46 6.46 5.66 0.10
CA SER A 46 5.53 6.45 -0.73
C SER A 46 5.65 6.15 -2.22
N ILE A 47 6.88 5.98 -2.74
CA ILE A 47 7.12 5.67 -4.14
C ILE A 47 6.53 4.30 -4.47
N ILE A 48 6.80 3.28 -3.65
CA ILE A 48 6.26 1.93 -3.83
C ILE A 48 4.73 1.95 -3.81
N PHE A 49 4.13 2.73 -2.92
CA PHE A 49 2.67 2.88 -2.85
C PHE A 49 2.08 3.53 -4.11
N VAL A 50 2.65 4.64 -4.58
CA VAL A 50 2.20 5.31 -5.81
C VAL A 50 2.31 4.37 -7.00
N THR A 51 3.43 3.67 -7.15
CA THR A 51 3.62 2.68 -8.22
C THR A 51 2.58 1.55 -8.15
N LEU A 52 2.23 1.09 -6.95
CA LEU A 52 1.15 0.10 -6.79
C LEU A 52 -0.19 0.65 -7.28
N LEU A 53 -0.56 1.87 -6.91
CA LEU A 53 -1.81 2.49 -7.34
C LEU A 53 -1.87 2.69 -8.86
N GLU A 54 -0.75 3.11 -9.48
CA GLU A 54 -0.64 3.25 -10.93
C GLU A 54 -0.87 1.91 -11.66
N ARG A 55 -0.30 0.83 -11.13
CA ARG A 55 -0.50 -0.52 -11.70
C ARG A 55 -1.96 -0.95 -11.60
N ILE A 56 -2.60 -0.74 -10.46
CA ILE A 56 -4.02 -1.07 -10.29
C ILE A 56 -4.88 -0.24 -11.24
N LYS A 57 -4.63 1.08 -11.35
CA LYS A 57 -5.32 1.94 -12.31
C LYS A 57 -5.19 1.41 -13.73
N ARG A 58 -3.97 0.98 -14.11
CA ARG A 58 -3.72 0.42 -15.44
C ARG A 58 -4.51 -0.86 -15.71
N VAL A 59 -4.72 -1.71 -14.71
CA VAL A 59 -5.64 -2.86 -14.82
C VAL A 59 -7.08 -2.37 -15.03
N THR A 60 -7.57 -1.44 -14.21
CA THR A 60 -8.93 -0.90 -14.37
C THR A 60 -9.17 -0.29 -15.76
N GLU A 61 -8.18 0.41 -16.32
CA GLU A 61 -8.23 0.91 -17.70
C GLU A 61 -8.36 -0.24 -18.72
N LYS A 62 -7.50 -1.27 -18.63
CA LYS A 62 -7.56 -2.46 -19.49
C LYS A 62 -8.88 -3.22 -19.37
N ASN A 63 -9.44 -3.34 -18.15
CA ASN A 63 -10.74 -3.97 -17.93
C ASN A 63 -11.85 -3.23 -18.69
N SER A 64 -11.78 -1.89 -18.72
CA SER A 64 -12.75 -1.02 -19.40
C SER A 64 -12.65 -1.10 -20.93
N GLU A 65 -11.47 -1.44 -21.47
CA GLU A 65 -11.25 -1.69 -22.89
C GLU A 65 -11.85 -3.03 -23.37
N GLY A 66 -12.35 -3.86 -22.46
CA GLY A 66 -13.00 -5.13 -22.81
C GLY A 66 -12.03 -6.21 -23.31
N VAL A 67 -10.77 -6.16 -22.90
CA VAL A 67 -9.75 -7.16 -23.23
C VAL A 67 -10.16 -8.52 -22.61
N LYS A 68 -10.60 -9.46 -23.46
CA LYS A 68 -11.15 -10.77 -23.05
C LYS A 68 -10.26 -11.97 -23.36
N THR A 69 -9.09 -11.76 -23.96
CA THR A 69 -8.15 -12.82 -24.33
C THR A 69 -7.02 -12.96 -23.31
N PRO A 70 -6.31 -14.10 -23.26
CA PRO A 70 -5.08 -14.22 -22.50
C PRO A 70 -4.12 -13.09 -22.92
N ASP A 71 -3.85 -12.18 -22.00
CA ASP A 71 -2.96 -11.05 -22.19
C ASP A 71 -1.82 -11.22 -21.18
N VAL A 72 -0.67 -11.69 -21.67
CA VAL A 72 0.52 -11.95 -20.85
C VAL A 72 0.97 -10.68 -20.11
N ASP A 73 0.77 -9.51 -20.72
CA ASP A 73 1.12 -8.24 -20.08
C ASP A 73 0.15 -7.89 -18.95
N LEU A 74 -1.15 -8.18 -19.13
CA LEU A 74 -2.15 -8.03 -18.06
C LEU A 74 -1.89 -9.00 -16.90
N ASP A 75 -1.54 -10.25 -17.21
CA ASP A 75 -1.21 -11.26 -16.21
C ASP A 75 0.04 -10.84 -15.42
N ALA A 76 1.10 -10.44 -16.11
CA ALA A 76 2.31 -9.92 -15.45
C ALA A 76 2.00 -8.69 -14.59
N LEU A 77 1.17 -7.77 -15.08
CA LEU A 77 0.74 -6.59 -14.33
C LEU A 77 -0.01 -7.00 -13.05
N ILE A 78 -0.95 -7.93 -13.14
CA ILE A 78 -1.70 -8.46 -11.98
C ILE A 78 -0.76 -9.13 -10.97
N ASP A 79 0.20 -9.94 -11.41
CA ASP A 79 1.16 -10.57 -10.50
C ASP A 79 2.01 -9.51 -9.78
N THR A 80 2.43 -8.44 -10.46
CA THR A 80 3.16 -7.33 -9.81
C THR A 80 2.32 -6.56 -8.79
N ILE A 81 0.98 -6.49 -8.96
CA ILE A 81 0.07 -5.92 -7.96
C ILE A 81 0.06 -6.80 -6.71
N TYR A 82 -0.09 -8.12 -6.86
CA TYR A 82 -0.07 -9.04 -5.72
C TYR A 82 1.28 -9.00 -4.98
N ILE A 83 2.39 -8.94 -5.71
CA ILE A 83 3.74 -8.80 -5.11
C ILE A 83 3.86 -7.47 -4.34
N GLY A 84 3.43 -6.35 -4.95
CA GLY A 84 3.43 -5.05 -4.28
C GLY A 84 2.53 -5.03 -3.03
N CYS A 85 1.36 -5.65 -3.10
CA CYS A 85 0.50 -5.78 -1.93
C CYS A 85 1.13 -6.67 -0.83
N ARG A 86 1.84 -7.73 -1.23
CA ARG A 86 2.53 -8.63 -0.30
C ARG A 86 3.63 -7.90 0.47
N SER A 87 4.41 -7.05 -0.22
CA SER A 87 5.48 -6.28 0.41
C SER A 87 4.93 -5.18 1.33
N MET A 88 3.87 -4.49 0.92
CA MET A 88 3.33 -3.35 1.65
C MET A 88 2.37 -3.68 2.79
N PHE A 89 1.62 -4.78 2.69
CA PHE A 89 0.50 -5.05 3.61
C PHE A 89 0.54 -6.42 4.27
N CYS A 90 1.23 -7.41 3.70
CA CYS A 90 0.99 -8.81 4.12
C CYS A 90 2.22 -9.46 4.74
N GLU A 91 2.64 -9.06 5.93
CA GLU A 91 3.73 -9.73 6.65
C GLU A 91 3.30 -10.28 8.01
N ASN A 92 4.03 -11.29 8.50
CA ASN A 92 3.88 -11.73 9.89
C ASN A 92 4.23 -10.56 10.86
N PRO A 93 3.34 -10.22 11.82
CA PRO A 93 3.64 -9.27 12.90
C PRO A 93 4.93 -9.57 13.68
N ASP A 94 5.37 -10.83 13.73
CA ASP A 94 6.60 -11.24 14.39
C ASP A 94 7.88 -10.86 13.60
N LEU A 95 7.74 -10.57 12.30
CA LEU A 95 8.84 -10.15 11.42
C LEU A 95 8.91 -8.62 11.35
N LYS A 96 9.21 -8.00 12.50
CA LYS A 96 9.23 -6.52 12.70
C LYS A 96 10.19 -5.75 11.78
N ASN A 97 11.13 -6.45 11.15
CA ASN A 97 12.10 -5.85 10.22
C ASN A 97 11.56 -5.72 8.78
N ASN A 98 10.46 -6.39 8.45
CA ASN A 98 9.87 -6.34 7.13
C ASN A 98 8.87 -5.18 6.99
N TYR A 99 8.90 -4.53 5.83
CA TYR A 99 8.38 -3.17 5.64
C TYR A 99 6.92 -3.13 5.20
N THR A 100 6.02 -3.44 6.12
CA THR A 100 4.58 -3.23 5.92
C THR A 100 4.09 -1.95 6.60
N LEU A 101 2.99 -1.41 6.09
CA LEU A 101 2.34 -0.20 6.60
C LEU A 101 2.08 -0.28 8.12
N GLN A 102 1.54 -1.41 8.59
CA GLN A 102 1.31 -1.67 10.00
C GLN A 102 2.62 -1.80 10.80
N ASN A 103 3.70 -2.33 10.23
CA ASN A 103 4.99 -2.43 10.92
C ASN A 103 5.66 -1.06 11.08
N CYS A 104 5.54 -0.17 10.09
CA CYS A 104 5.99 1.22 10.22
C CYS A 104 5.31 1.92 11.40
N LEU A 105 3.98 1.78 11.50
CA LEU A 105 3.21 2.32 12.64
C LEU A 105 3.66 1.72 13.97
N ARG A 106 3.87 0.39 14.06
CA ARG A 106 4.36 -0.25 15.29
C ARG A 106 5.75 0.25 15.71
N LYS A 107 6.67 0.48 14.76
CA LYS A 107 8.01 1.03 15.07
C LYS A 107 7.94 2.44 15.63
N ALA A 108 6.93 3.20 15.24
CA ALA A 108 6.65 4.54 15.75
C ALA A 108 5.68 4.55 16.94
N ASN A 109 5.44 3.40 17.59
CA ASN A 109 4.56 3.22 18.75
C ASN A 109 3.05 3.44 18.51
N TYR A 110 2.60 3.49 17.25
CA TYR A 110 1.17 3.54 16.85
C TYR A 110 0.56 2.12 16.79
N HIS A 111 0.54 1.43 17.93
CA HIS A 111 0.12 0.03 18.00
C HIS A 111 -1.37 -0.18 17.74
N ASN A 112 -2.22 0.77 18.12
CA ASN A 112 -3.67 0.66 17.96
C ASN A 112 -4.06 0.73 16.48
N GLU A 113 -3.52 1.71 15.76
CA GLU A 113 -3.73 1.95 14.34
C GLU A 113 -3.22 0.77 13.52
N ALA A 114 -2.02 0.28 13.85
CA ALA A 114 -1.47 -0.93 13.25
C ALA A 114 -2.41 -2.13 13.42
N ARG A 115 -3.02 -2.30 14.60
CA ARG A 115 -3.99 -3.38 14.86
C ARG A 115 -5.29 -3.19 14.07
N VAL A 116 -5.75 -1.94 13.89
CA VAL A 116 -6.92 -1.67 13.03
C VAL A 116 -6.63 -2.09 11.59
N ILE A 117 -5.43 -1.78 11.08
CA ILE A 117 -5.00 -2.22 9.74
C ILE A 117 -4.94 -3.75 9.64
N ASP A 118 -4.36 -4.45 10.63
CA ASP A 118 -4.37 -5.92 10.63
C ASP A 118 -5.78 -6.47 10.52
N ASN A 119 -6.71 -5.93 11.31
CA ASN A 119 -8.10 -6.37 11.32
C ASN A 119 -8.74 -6.16 9.94
N ILE A 120 -8.52 -5.00 9.30
CA ILE A 120 -8.99 -4.71 7.95
C ILE A 120 -8.50 -5.77 6.97
N LEU A 121 -7.19 -6.08 7.00
CA LEU A 121 -6.59 -7.05 6.07
C LEU A 121 -7.08 -8.49 6.30
N GLN A 122 -7.63 -8.81 7.47
CA GLN A 122 -8.23 -10.10 7.80
C GLN A 122 -9.74 -10.18 7.55
N GLU A 123 -10.43 -9.07 7.24
CA GLU A 123 -11.85 -9.11 6.89
C GLU A 123 -12.08 -9.94 5.62
N LYS A 124 -13.19 -10.69 5.59
CA LYS A 124 -13.62 -11.53 4.45
C LYS A 124 -14.84 -10.92 3.79
N LYS A 125 -14.64 -9.81 3.09
CA LYS A 125 -15.73 -9.02 2.47
C LYS A 125 -15.76 -9.07 0.95
N PHE A 126 -14.98 -9.96 0.32
CA PHE A 126 -15.13 -10.16 -1.12
C PHE A 126 -16.50 -10.77 -1.43
N THR A 127 -17.22 -10.22 -2.40
CA THR A 127 -18.53 -10.74 -2.80
C THR A 127 -18.43 -11.85 -3.84
N ASP A 128 -17.29 -11.97 -4.51
CA ASP A 128 -17.01 -13.00 -5.49
C ASP A 128 -17.18 -14.42 -4.93
N SER A 129 -17.86 -15.28 -5.70
CA SER A 129 -18.23 -16.62 -5.26
C SER A 129 -17.04 -17.56 -4.96
N ILE A 130 -15.90 -17.35 -5.64
CA ILE A 130 -14.67 -18.15 -5.48
C ILE A 130 -13.81 -17.59 -4.34
N MET A 131 -13.78 -16.27 -4.20
CA MET A 131 -12.89 -15.56 -3.25
C MET A 131 -13.57 -15.12 -1.94
N LYS A 132 -14.90 -15.26 -1.79
CA LYS A 132 -15.67 -14.83 -0.59
C LYS A 132 -15.14 -15.32 0.76
N ASP A 133 -14.50 -16.49 0.78
CA ASP A 133 -13.98 -17.10 2.01
C ASP A 133 -12.55 -16.66 2.34
N GLU A 134 -11.92 -15.88 1.46
CA GLU A 134 -10.57 -15.33 1.63
C GLU A 134 -10.65 -13.92 2.23
N SER A 135 -9.64 -13.59 3.05
CA SER A 135 -9.33 -12.22 3.39
C SER A 135 -8.38 -11.63 2.36
N PHE A 136 -8.24 -10.30 2.34
CA PHE A 136 -7.22 -9.66 1.51
C PHE A 136 -5.83 -10.25 1.79
N PHE A 137 -5.48 -10.41 3.07
CA PHE A 137 -4.20 -10.98 3.49
C PHE A 137 -4.00 -12.41 2.98
N SER A 138 -4.99 -13.28 3.16
CA SER A 138 -4.86 -14.69 2.78
C SER A 138 -4.77 -14.86 1.26
N LEU A 139 -5.56 -14.10 0.50
CA LEU A 139 -5.51 -14.08 -0.96
C LEU A 139 -4.15 -13.60 -1.47
N VAL A 140 -3.69 -12.43 -1.03
CA VAL A 140 -2.41 -11.86 -1.47
C VAL A 140 -1.26 -12.79 -1.12
N LYS A 141 -1.25 -13.36 0.10
CA LYS A 141 -0.22 -14.32 0.53
C LYS A 141 -0.27 -15.63 -0.25
N LEU A 142 -1.46 -16.14 -0.56
CA LEU A 142 -1.64 -17.36 -1.36
C LEU A 142 -1.04 -17.18 -2.76
N VAL A 143 -1.42 -16.09 -3.43
CA VAL A 143 -0.94 -15.78 -4.78
C VAL A 143 0.57 -15.56 -4.74
N SER A 144 1.06 -14.55 -4.01
CA SER A 144 2.47 -14.18 -4.02
C SER A 144 3.43 -15.30 -3.59
N ASN A 145 3.09 -16.13 -2.60
CA ASN A 145 3.98 -17.19 -2.14
C ASN A 145 3.94 -18.45 -3.02
N LYS A 146 2.81 -18.75 -3.67
CA LYS A 146 2.60 -20.07 -4.32
C LYS A 146 2.44 -20.03 -5.83
N SER A 147 2.00 -18.93 -6.44
CA SER A 147 1.92 -18.84 -7.90
C SER A 147 3.30 -18.70 -8.56
N ILE A 148 4.30 -18.19 -7.82
CA ILE A 148 5.64 -17.87 -8.33
C ILE A 148 6.66 -19.02 -8.11
N ALA A 149 6.54 -19.80 -7.02
CA ALA A 149 7.61 -20.73 -6.61
C ALA A 149 7.28 -22.23 -6.69
N HIS A 150 6.02 -22.68 -6.53
CA HIS A 150 5.71 -24.10 -6.30
C HIS A 150 4.35 -24.57 -6.86
N GLN A 151 4.05 -24.28 -8.13
CA GLN A 151 2.75 -24.61 -8.74
C GLN A 151 2.41 -26.11 -8.70
N GLU A 152 3.41 -26.99 -8.79
CA GLU A 152 3.23 -28.45 -8.81
C GLU A 152 2.66 -29.04 -7.51
N SER A 153 2.77 -28.32 -6.39
CA SER A 153 2.31 -28.77 -5.06
C SER A 153 0.88 -28.34 -4.71
N LEU A 154 0.20 -27.60 -5.59
CA LEU A 154 -1.13 -27.05 -5.35
C LEU A 154 -2.23 -28.03 -5.79
N SER A 155 -3.10 -28.40 -4.85
CA SER A 155 -4.27 -29.24 -5.13
C SER A 155 -5.58 -28.59 -4.70
N GLY A 156 -6.67 -29.01 -5.34
CA GLY A 156 -8.04 -28.61 -5.03
C GLY A 156 -8.28 -27.09 -5.07
N LYS A 157 -9.03 -26.58 -4.09
CA LYS A 157 -9.48 -25.18 -4.01
C LYS A 157 -8.35 -24.14 -4.07
N LYS A 158 -7.13 -24.47 -3.63
CA LYS A 158 -6.00 -23.53 -3.68
C LYS A 158 -5.51 -23.30 -5.10
N ARG A 159 -5.49 -24.35 -5.92
CA ARG A 159 -5.14 -24.26 -7.34
C ARG A 159 -6.19 -23.46 -8.10
N GLU A 160 -7.46 -23.76 -7.87
CA GLU A 160 -8.59 -23.03 -8.46
C GLU A 160 -8.49 -21.52 -8.22
N LYS A 161 -8.23 -21.09 -6.97
CA LYS A 161 -8.07 -19.67 -6.63
C LYS A 161 -6.86 -19.02 -7.30
N ILE A 162 -5.75 -19.74 -7.39
CA ILE A 162 -4.55 -19.26 -8.06
C ILE A 162 -4.84 -19.09 -9.56
N ASP A 163 -5.41 -20.09 -10.22
CA ASP A 163 -5.77 -20.01 -11.65
C ASP A 163 -6.82 -18.92 -11.92
N TYR A 164 -7.71 -18.65 -10.97
CA TYR A 164 -8.74 -17.61 -11.06
C TYR A 164 -8.22 -16.19 -10.80
N ARG A 165 -7.04 -16.00 -10.21
CA ARG A 165 -6.53 -14.70 -9.74
C ARG A 165 -6.58 -13.58 -10.79
N TYR A 166 -6.30 -13.93 -12.04
CA TYR A 166 -6.29 -12.99 -13.16
C TYR A 166 -7.69 -12.53 -13.52
N LYS A 167 -8.64 -13.47 -13.60
CA LYS A 167 -10.06 -13.16 -13.81
C LYS A 167 -10.63 -12.34 -12.66
N PHE A 168 -10.18 -12.59 -11.44
CA PHE A 168 -10.62 -11.83 -10.27
C PHE A 168 -10.26 -10.34 -10.41
N LEU A 169 -9.00 -9.97 -10.68
CA LEU A 169 -8.63 -8.55 -10.82
C LEU A 169 -8.99 -7.95 -12.20
N ASN A 170 -9.21 -8.78 -13.23
CA ASN A 170 -9.75 -8.35 -14.52
C ASN A 170 -11.29 -8.15 -14.49
N ASP A 171 -11.90 -8.19 -13.30
CA ASP A 171 -13.30 -7.81 -13.10
C ASP A 171 -13.39 -6.47 -12.37
N ASN A 172 -14.23 -5.56 -12.89
CA ASN A 172 -14.36 -4.21 -12.36
C ASN A 172 -14.92 -4.15 -10.94
N SER A 173 -15.83 -5.06 -10.56
CA SER A 173 -16.40 -5.06 -9.21
C SER A 173 -15.38 -5.58 -8.21
N ASN A 174 -14.71 -6.68 -8.56
CA ASN A 174 -13.71 -7.34 -7.73
C ASN A 174 -12.47 -6.46 -7.51
N ILE A 175 -11.96 -5.77 -8.55
CA ILE A 175 -10.82 -4.86 -8.38
C ILE A 175 -11.20 -3.64 -7.52
N CYS A 176 -12.44 -3.15 -7.58
CA CYS A 176 -12.93 -2.10 -6.70
C CYS A 176 -12.93 -2.57 -5.22
N GLU A 177 -13.42 -3.78 -4.95
CA GLU A 177 -13.37 -4.36 -3.60
C GLU A 177 -11.92 -4.53 -3.12
N PHE A 178 -11.03 -4.99 -3.99
CA PHE A 178 -9.60 -5.13 -3.69
C PHE A 178 -8.94 -3.78 -3.37
N GLN A 179 -9.21 -2.75 -4.18
CA GLN A 179 -8.78 -1.37 -3.94
C GLN A 179 -9.30 -0.81 -2.63
N TYR A 180 -10.52 -1.16 -2.24
CA TYR A 180 -11.14 -0.66 -1.02
C TYR A 180 -10.35 -1.05 0.24
N TYR A 181 -9.78 -2.27 0.29
CA TYR A 181 -8.87 -2.66 1.39
C TYR A 181 -7.62 -1.78 1.44
N ILE A 182 -6.97 -1.57 0.29
CA ILE A 182 -5.76 -0.76 0.16
C ILE A 182 -6.05 0.68 0.62
N PHE A 183 -7.15 1.26 0.14
CA PHE A 183 -7.59 2.60 0.50
C PHE A 183 -7.83 2.74 2.01
N ARG A 184 -8.56 1.80 2.62
CA ARG A 184 -8.84 1.83 4.07
C ARG A 184 -7.56 1.78 4.90
N CYS A 185 -6.60 0.92 4.54
CA CYS A 185 -5.33 0.82 5.25
C CYS A 185 -4.50 2.09 5.05
N HIS A 186 -4.41 2.58 3.82
CA HIS A 186 -3.64 3.78 3.50
C HIS A 186 -4.19 5.03 4.19
N ARG A 187 -5.52 5.18 4.27
CA ARG A 187 -6.14 6.33 4.94
C ARG A 187 -5.77 6.43 6.42
N ILE A 188 -5.69 5.30 7.12
CA ILE A 188 -5.26 5.28 8.53
C ILE A 188 -3.82 5.78 8.63
N TYR A 189 -2.94 5.26 7.78
CA TYR A 189 -1.54 5.69 7.72
C TYR A 189 -1.38 7.17 7.39
N GLU A 190 -2.06 7.62 6.35
CA GLU A 190 -2.04 9.00 5.87
C GLU A 190 -2.43 9.98 6.98
N ASN A 191 -3.48 9.66 7.73
CA ASN A 191 -3.90 10.49 8.86
C ASN A 191 -2.80 10.62 9.91
N ILE A 192 -2.14 9.51 10.28
CA ILE A 192 -1.07 9.51 11.28
C ILE A 192 0.14 10.33 10.83
N VAL A 193 0.61 10.12 9.59
CA VAL A 193 1.79 10.87 9.11
C VAL A 193 1.49 12.36 8.98
N LYS A 194 0.27 12.73 8.59
CA LYS A 194 -0.16 14.13 8.52
C LYS A 194 -0.27 14.78 9.89
N GLU A 195 -0.87 14.09 10.86
CA GLU A 195 -0.93 14.56 12.25
C GLU A 195 0.47 14.78 12.83
N TYR A 196 1.39 13.86 12.53
CA TYR A 196 2.80 14.01 12.89
C TYR A 196 3.43 15.25 12.24
N GLY A 197 3.25 15.44 10.93
CA GLY A 197 3.74 16.63 10.22
C GLY A 197 3.14 17.94 10.77
N ASP A 198 1.87 17.93 11.14
CA ASP A 198 1.19 19.09 11.73
C ASP A 198 1.75 19.42 13.12
N THR A 199 2.06 18.39 13.90
CA THR A 199 2.71 18.54 15.22
C THR A 199 4.07 19.21 15.07
N LEU A 200 4.92 18.72 14.16
CA LEU A 200 6.24 19.32 13.91
C LEU A 200 6.15 20.79 13.46
N LEU A 201 5.20 21.10 12.57
CA LEU A 201 5.01 22.48 12.11
C LEU A 201 4.58 23.40 13.25
N ASN A 202 3.75 22.92 14.18
CA ASN A 202 3.33 23.69 15.35
C ASN A 202 4.48 23.90 16.34
N GLU A 203 5.30 22.89 16.59
CA GLU A 203 6.51 23.02 17.43
C GLU A 203 7.47 24.06 16.87
N LEU A 204 7.68 24.09 15.55
CA LEU A 204 8.52 25.09 14.88
C LEU A 204 7.98 26.51 15.08
N LYS A 205 6.67 26.71 14.93
CA LYS A 205 6.02 28.02 15.12
C LYS A 205 6.15 28.52 16.55
N ILE A 206 6.03 27.64 17.55
CA ILE A 206 6.20 28.01 18.96
C ILE A 206 7.64 28.48 19.19
N LYS A 207 8.64 27.70 18.75
CA LYS A 207 10.05 28.08 18.87
C LYS A 207 10.39 29.42 18.22
N ASN A 208 9.79 29.72 17.07
CA ASN A 208 10.03 30.97 16.35
C ASN A 208 9.30 32.19 16.94
N ASN A 209 8.23 31.97 17.72
CA ASN A 209 7.51 33.04 18.42
C ASN A 209 8.07 33.32 19.83
N ASP A 210 8.90 32.44 20.38
CA ASP A 210 9.59 32.57 21.67
C ASP A 210 10.98 33.26 21.55
N ILE A 211 11.30 33.84 20.37
CA ILE A 211 12.53 34.62 20.06
C ILE A 211 12.12 36.04 19.69
#